data_AF-A0A7C7SLM3-F1
#
_entry.id   AF-A0A7C7SLM3-F1
#
_cell.length_a   1.000
_cell.length_b   1.000
_cell.length_c   1.000
_cell.angle_alpha   90.00
_cell.angle_beta   90.00
_cell.angle_gamma   90.00
#
_symmetry.space_group_name_H-M   'P 1'
#
loop_
_entity.id
_entity.type
_entity.pdbx_description
1 polymer ?
#
loop_
_entity_poly.entity_id
_entity_poly.type
_entity_poly.pdbx_seq_one_letter_code
_entity_poly.pdbx_strand_id
1 'polypeptide(L)'
;MGRSHDSGEREGAWIIPEIRPADPVVLEFDADHEAAITVARTAVSQARPVFIQKTRFDVFTGNPATESFLAAVGEELGRPLSFVVIGVARDVCVTQAVDGMQARGYPVTALSDATWGLGLEPEAVTLARWAQKGRVTTLAELRAG
;
A
#
# COMPACT_ATOMS: atom_id res chain seq x y z
N MET A 1 -13.52 1.82 -3.85
CA MET A 1 -13.62 3.08 -4.61
C MET A 1 -14.04 2.77 -6.04
N GLY A 2 -14.53 3.73 -6.82
CA GLY A 2 -14.84 3.52 -8.25
C GLY A 2 -16.10 2.71 -8.58
N ARG A 3 -16.99 2.50 -7.59
CA ARG A 3 -18.25 1.75 -7.74
C ARG A 3 -19.49 2.63 -7.54
N SER A 4 -19.31 3.94 -7.50
CA SER A 4 -20.42 4.87 -7.35
C SER A 4 -21.33 4.84 -8.58
N HIS A 5 -22.61 5.13 -8.38
CA HIS A 5 -23.53 5.41 -9.48
C HIS A 5 -23.22 6.77 -10.13
N ASP A 6 -22.55 7.67 -9.41
CA ASP A 6 -22.09 8.95 -9.92
C ASP A 6 -20.89 8.77 -10.87
N SER A 7 -20.92 9.43 -12.03
CA SER A 7 -19.83 9.35 -13.02
C SER A 7 -18.58 10.13 -12.59
N GLY A 8 -18.74 11.27 -11.94
CA GLY A 8 -17.62 12.08 -11.45
C GLY A 8 -16.89 11.37 -10.30
N GLU A 9 -17.61 10.69 -9.41
CA GLU A 9 -16.98 9.87 -8.38
C GLU A 9 -16.23 8.65 -8.95
N ARG A 10 -16.70 8.10 -10.08
CA ARG A 10 -15.99 7.01 -10.76
C ARG A 10 -14.72 7.52 -11.45
N GLU A 11 -14.79 8.65 -12.12
CA GLU A 11 -13.64 9.31 -12.73
C GLU A 11 -12.61 9.70 -11.67
N GLY A 12 -13.04 10.32 -10.57
CA GLY A 12 -12.17 10.70 -9.45
C GLY A 12 -11.55 9.52 -8.70
N ALA A 13 -12.07 8.30 -8.89
CA ALA A 13 -11.49 7.09 -8.34
C ALA A 13 -10.42 6.43 -9.24
N TRP A 14 -10.19 6.95 -10.44
CA TRP A 14 -9.15 6.45 -11.31
C TRP A 14 -7.76 6.84 -10.81
N ILE A 15 -6.81 5.94 -11.02
CA ILE A 15 -5.40 6.26 -10.83
C ILE A 15 -4.98 7.25 -11.91
N ILE A 16 -4.31 8.34 -11.50
CA ILE A 16 -3.77 9.33 -12.42
C ILE A 16 -2.77 8.67 -13.40
N PRO A 17 -2.70 9.12 -14.67
CA PRO A 17 -1.87 8.48 -15.68
C PRO A 17 -0.40 8.32 -15.28
N GLU A 18 0.16 9.27 -14.52
CA GLU A 18 1.57 9.36 -14.15
C GLU A 18 2.04 8.21 -13.26
N ILE A 19 1.14 7.62 -12.48
CA ILE A 19 1.47 6.51 -11.55
C ILE A 19 0.68 5.24 -11.87
N ARG A 20 -0.04 5.21 -12.99
CA ARG A 20 -0.81 4.03 -13.39
C ARG A 20 0.15 2.90 -13.72
N PRO A 21 0.08 1.74 -13.04
CA PRO A 21 0.98 0.63 -13.32
C PRO A 21 0.74 0.10 -14.73
N ALA A 22 1.82 -0.19 -15.45
CA ALA A 22 1.76 -0.90 -16.72
C ALA A 22 1.50 -2.39 -16.44
N ASP A 23 0.44 -2.93 -17.06
CA ASP A 23 0.06 -4.34 -17.01
C ASP A 23 0.11 -4.97 -15.59
N PRO A 24 -0.64 -4.44 -14.60
CA PRO A 24 -0.61 -4.96 -13.25
C PRO A 24 -1.29 -6.32 -13.14
N VAL A 25 -0.78 -7.16 -12.24
CA VAL A 25 -1.56 -8.28 -11.72
C VAL A 25 -2.51 -7.73 -10.67
N VAL A 26 -3.80 -8.02 -10.79
CA VAL A 26 -4.82 -7.42 -9.92
C VAL A 26 -5.18 -8.38 -8.79
N LEU A 27 -5.11 -7.90 -7.54
CA LEU A 27 -5.72 -8.56 -6.39
C LEU A 27 -7.10 -7.93 -6.18
N GLU A 28 -8.14 -8.63 -6.63
CA GLU A 28 -9.54 -8.20 -6.54
C GLU A 28 -10.00 -8.06 -5.09
N PHE A 29 -11.05 -7.25 -4.85
CA PHE A 29 -11.55 -6.96 -3.50
C PHE A 29 -12.16 -8.18 -2.78
N ASP A 30 -12.61 -9.17 -3.54
CA ASP A 30 -13.22 -10.43 -3.09
C ASP A 30 -12.32 -11.64 -3.37
N ALA A 31 -11.04 -11.41 -3.67
CA ALA A 31 -10.06 -12.48 -3.83
C ALA A 31 -10.03 -13.37 -2.59
N ASP A 32 -10.00 -14.68 -2.82
CA ASP A 32 -9.79 -15.67 -1.78
C ASP A 32 -8.30 -15.97 -1.58
N HIS A 33 -8.01 -16.93 -0.71
CA HIS A 33 -6.65 -17.35 -0.38
C HIS A 33 -5.86 -17.86 -1.60
N GLU A 34 -6.50 -18.68 -2.44
CA GLU A 34 -5.85 -19.28 -3.62
C GLU A 34 -5.58 -18.25 -4.71
N ALA A 35 -6.51 -17.32 -4.91
CA ALA A 35 -6.33 -16.17 -5.79
C ALA A 35 -5.15 -15.31 -5.30
N ALA A 36 -5.04 -15.05 -3.99
CA ALA A 36 -3.94 -14.29 -3.41
C ALA A 36 -2.57 -14.92 -3.69
N ILE A 37 -2.45 -16.24 -3.54
CA ILE A 37 -1.23 -17.00 -3.85
C ILE A 37 -0.91 -16.93 -5.34
N THR A 38 -1.90 -17.10 -6.20
CA THR A 38 -1.72 -17.03 -7.67
C THR A 38 -1.24 -15.66 -8.12
N VAL A 39 -1.81 -14.59 -7.55
CA VAL A 39 -1.40 -13.21 -7.80
C VAL A 39 0.04 -12.98 -7.35
N ALA A 40 0.41 -13.42 -6.14
CA ALA A 40 1.78 -13.31 -5.62
C ALA A 40 2.80 -14.01 -6.53
N ARG A 41 2.55 -15.27 -6.89
CA ARG A 41 3.40 -16.05 -7.80
C ARG A 41 3.59 -15.37 -9.15
N THR A 42 2.49 -14.91 -9.73
CA THR A 42 2.53 -14.25 -11.04
C THR A 42 3.32 -12.95 -10.95
N ALA A 43 3.08 -12.14 -9.93
CA ALA A 43 3.77 -10.87 -9.73
C ALA A 43 5.28 -11.06 -9.56
N VAL A 44 5.70 -12.01 -8.73
CA VAL A 44 7.11 -12.27 -8.46
C VAL A 44 7.80 -12.89 -9.67
N SER A 45 7.24 -13.96 -10.25
CA SER A 45 7.87 -14.66 -11.38
C SER A 45 7.97 -13.81 -12.65
N GLN A 46 7.04 -12.88 -12.85
CA GLN A 46 7.00 -12.01 -14.03
C GLN A 46 7.54 -10.60 -13.74
N ALA A 47 7.97 -10.31 -12.51
CA ALA A 47 8.38 -8.98 -12.05
C ALA A 47 7.34 -7.88 -12.38
N ARG A 48 6.05 -8.18 -12.20
CA ARG A 48 4.93 -7.29 -12.53
C ARG A 48 4.43 -6.53 -11.31
N PRO A 49 3.99 -5.26 -11.48
CA PRO A 49 3.36 -4.52 -10.41
C PRO A 49 2.04 -5.18 -9.99
N VAL A 50 1.68 -5.04 -8.72
CA VAL A 50 0.40 -5.53 -8.20
C VAL A 50 -0.53 -4.37 -7.91
N PHE A 51 -1.76 -4.47 -8.38
CA PHE A 51 -2.83 -3.54 -8.04
C PHE A 51 -3.79 -4.21 -7.04
N ILE A 52 -3.74 -3.77 -5.77
CA ILE A 52 -4.63 -4.28 -4.72
C ILE A 52 -5.88 -3.41 -4.63
N GLN A 53 -7.04 -4.02 -4.89
CA GLN A 53 -8.33 -3.36 -4.72
C GLN A 53 -8.79 -3.47 -3.27
N LYS A 54 -9.25 -2.36 -2.69
CA LYS A 54 -9.72 -2.32 -1.29
C LYS A 54 -11.01 -1.52 -1.13
N THR A 55 -11.81 -1.94 -0.15
CA THR A 55 -13.10 -1.31 0.21
C THR A 55 -13.03 -0.40 1.43
N ARG A 56 -11.90 -0.42 2.16
CA ARG A 56 -11.62 0.41 3.35
C ARG A 56 -10.31 1.18 3.19
N PHE A 57 -10.02 2.09 4.12
CA PHE A 57 -8.77 2.85 4.14
C PHE A 57 -7.56 1.96 4.43
N ASP A 58 -7.66 1.15 5.48
CA ASP A 58 -6.73 0.05 5.75
C ASP A 58 -6.82 -1.01 4.64
N VAL A 59 -5.68 -1.39 4.08
CA VAL A 59 -5.59 -2.42 3.04
C VAL A 59 -5.92 -3.81 3.59
N PHE A 60 -5.55 -4.09 4.83
CA PHE A 60 -5.75 -5.41 5.43
C PHE A 60 -7.23 -5.65 5.77
N THR A 61 -7.90 -4.66 6.37
CA THR A 61 -9.35 -4.72 6.59
C THR A 61 -10.13 -4.55 5.28
N GLY A 62 -9.58 -3.79 4.32
CA GLY A 62 -10.23 -3.48 3.05
C GLY A 62 -10.14 -4.56 1.98
N ASN A 63 -9.20 -5.50 2.12
CA ASN A 63 -9.02 -6.68 1.28
C ASN A 63 -8.48 -7.84 2.17
N PRO A 64 -9.35 -8.78 2.58
CA PRO A 64 -8.96 -9.89 3.45
C PRO A 64 -7.86 -10.81 2.89
N ALA A 65 -7.70 -10.85 1.56
CA ALA A 65 -6.65 -11.63 0.91
C ALA A 65 -5.25 -10.99 1.00
N THR A 66 -5.14 -9.74 1.48
CA THR A 66 -3.85 -9.03 1.58
C THR A 66 -2.83 -9.81 2.41
N GLU A 67 -3.24 -10.40 3.54
CA GLU A 67 -2.31 -11.16 4.39
C GLU A 67 -1.80 -12.42 3.68
N SER A 68 -2.68 -13.15 3.00
CA SER A 68 -2.32 -14.34 2.22
C SER A 68 -1.40 -13.96 1.06
N PHE A 69 -1.69 -12.86 0.37
CA PHE A 69 -0.87 -12.33 -0.71
C PHE A 69 0.54 -11.98 -0.22
N LEU A 70 0.68 -11.23 0.88
CA LEU A 70 2.00 -10.85 1.39
C LEU A 70 2.79 -12.06 1.91
N ALA A 71 2.14 -13.02 2.56
CA ALA A 71 2.79 -14.27 2.96
C ALA A 71 3.38 -15.00 1.74
N ALA A 72 2.58 -15.17 0.70
CA ALA A 72 3.01 -15.80 -0.54
C ALA A 72 4.13 -15.00 -1.24
N VAL A 73 4.08 -13.66 -1.27
CA VAL A 73 5.18 -12.85 -1.82
C VAL A 73 6.48 -13.08 -1.05
N GLY A 74 6.44 -13.17 0.28
CA GLY A 74 7.60 -13.46 1.11
C GLY A 74 8.20 -14.84 0.82
N GLU A 75 7.34 -15.86 0.66
CA GLU A 75 7.74 -17.21 0.28
C GLU A 75 8.39 -17.25 -1.11
N GLU A 76 7.76 -16.64 -2.12
CA GLU A 76 8.26 -16.61 -3.50
C GLU A 76 9.57 -15.83 -3.63
N LEU A 77 9.78 -14.78 -2.82
CA LEU A 77 11.04 -14.04 -2.76
C LEU A 77 12.11 -14.74 -1.90
N GLY A 78 11.74 -15.74 -1.10
CA GLY A 78 12.64 -16.43 -0.18
C GLY A 78 13.22 -15.53 0.91
N ARG A 79 12.54 -14.43 1.28
CA ARG A 79 13.04 -13.47 2.27
C ARG A 79 11.91 -12.73 3.01
N PRO A 80 12.17 -12.23 4.23
CA PRO A 80 11.23 -11.36 4.93
C PRO A 80 10.91 -10.10 4.11
N LEU A 81 9.67 -9.64 4.23
CA LEU A 81 9.22 -8.42 3.57
C LEU A 81 9.57 -7.18 4.40
N SER A 82 9.94 -6.11 3.71
CA SER A 82 10.00 -4.75 4.22
C SER A 82 9.30 -3.82 3.24
N PHE A 83 8.73 -2.73 3.75
CA PHE A 83 7.87 -1.84 2.96
C PHE A 83 8.43 -0.43 2.93
N VAL A 84 8.35 0.18 1.75
CA VAL A 84 8.46 1.63 1.57
C VAL A 84 7.07 2.16 1.21
N VAL A 85 6.56 3.13 1.96
CA VAL A 85 5.20 3.63 1.81
C VAL A 85 5.20 5.10 1.37
N ILE A 86 4.42 5.39 0.33
CA ILE A 86 4.18 6.70 -0.27
C ILE A 86 2.70 6.87 -0.62
N GLY A 87 2.28 8.10 -0.93
CA GLY A 87 0.96 8.37 -1.49
C GLY A 87 0.09 9.29 -0.65
N VAL A 88 -1.23 9.21 -0.87
CA VAL A 88 -2.22 10.11 -0.26
C VAL A 88 -3.45 9.35 0.23
N ALA A 89 -4.16 9.84 1.25
CA ALA A 89 -3.78 10.93 2.14
C ALA A 89 -2.92 10.45 3.31
N ARG A 90 -1.89 11.22 3.68
CA ARG A 90 -0.97 10.99 4.80
C ARG A 90 -1.73 10.65 6.09
N ASP A 91 -2.71 11.47 6.43
CA ASP A 91 -3.53 11.42 7.64
C ASP A 91 -4.75 10.48 7.55
N VAL A 92 -4.89 9.70 6.46
CA VAL A 92 -5.96 8.72 6.28
C VAL A 92 -5.42 7.38 5.76
N CYS A 93 -5.39 7.17 4.44
CA CYS A 93 -5.05 5.87 3.85
C CYS A 93 -3.60 5.47 4.11
N VAL A 94 -2.67 6.42 4.02
CA VAL A 94 -1.24 6.14 4.25
C VAL A 94 -1.02 5.77 5.71
N THR A 95 -1.61 6.52 6.64
CA THR A 95 -1.59 6.19 8.08
C THR A 95 -2.11 4.78 8.33
N GLN A 96 -3.27 4.44 7.79
CA GLN A 96 -3.88 3.11 8.00
C GLN A 96 -3.01 1.99 7.42
N ALA A 97 -2.35 2.21 6.29
CA ALA A 97 -1.42 1.25 5.72
C ALA A 97 -0.16 1.08 6.58
N VAL A 98 0.46 2.19 7.01
CA VAL A 98 1.65 2.17 7.88
C VAL A 98 1.33 1.49 9.21
N ASP A 99 0.25 1.90 9.88
CA ASP A 99 -0.18 1.33 11.16
C ASP A 99 -0.51 -0.17 10.99
N GLY A 100 -1.22 -0.54 9.92
CA GLY A 100 -1.60 -1.92 9.64
C GLY A 100 -0.39 -2.83 9.38
N MET A 101 0.64 -2.33 8.70
CA MET A 101 1.90 -3.06 8.47
C MET A 101 2.71 -3.18 9.77
N GLN A 102 2.85 -2.09 10.53
CA GLN A 102 3.58 -2.08 11.80
C GLN A 102 2.92 -2.97 12.86
N ALA A 103 1.58 -3.00 12.92
CA ALA A 103 0.84 -3.88 13.82
C ALA A 103 1.10 -5.37 13.55
N ARG A 104 1.50 -5.73 12.32
CA ARG A 104 1.87 -7.08 11.89
C ARG A 104 3.38 -7.35 11.98
N GLY A 105 4.15 -6.40 12.52
CA GLY A 105 5.59 -6.55 12.73
C GLY A 105 6.44 -6.34 11.47
N TYR A 106 5.88 -5.82 10.38
CA TYR A 106 6.67 -5.52 9.20
C TYR A 106 7.56 -4.29 9.41
N PRO A 107 8.82 -4.32 8.95
CA PRO A 107 9.65 -3.13 8.83
C PRO A 107 9.04 -2.17 7.80
N VAL A 108 8.75 -0.93 8.23
CA VAL A 108 8.15 0.11 7.38
C VAL A 108 9.03 1.34 7.33
N THR A 109 9.31 1.83 6.13
CA THR A 109 9.89 3.14 5.84
C THR A 109 8.85 4.02 5.15
N ALA A 110 8.43 5.12 5.77
CA ALA A 110 7.56 6.11 5.13
C ALA A 110 8.40 7.27 4.56
N LEU A 111 8.09 7.70 3.33
CA LEU A 111 8.76 8.87 2.74
C LEU A 111 7.96 10.14 3.01
N SER A 112 8.49 11.03 3.86
CA SER A 112 7.77 12.25 4.25
C SER A 112 7.52 13.17 3.06
N ASP A 113 8.50 13.28 2.16
CA ASP A 113 8.46 14.09 0.94
C ASP A 113 7.66 13.47 -0.22
N ALA A 114 7.12 12.27 -0.03
CA ALA A 114 6.24 11.59 -0.99
C ALA A 114 4.86 11.27 -0.40
N THR A 115 4.43 12.06 0.58
CA THR A 115 3.07 11.98 1.14
C THR A 115 2.43 13.36 1.24
N TRP A 116 1.09 13.41 1.16
CA TRP A 116 0.33 14.66 1.33
C TRP A 116 -0.91 14.41 2.19
N GLY A 117 -1.19 15.29 3.15
CA GLY A 117 -2.33 15.16 4.07
C GLY A 117 -3.55 15.98 3.63
N LEU A 118 -4.72 15.62 4.14
CA LEU A 118 -5.95 16.42 3.99
C LEU A 118 -6.04 17.55 5.04
N GLY A 119 -5.14 17.58 6.02
CA GLY A 119 -5.13 18.57 7.10
C GLY A 119 -5.94 18.14 8.33
N LEU A 120 -6.23 16.84 8.46
CA LEU A 120 -6.98 16.27 9.59
C LEU A 120 -6.09 16.09 10.82
N GLU A 121 -4.79 15.88 10.62
CA GLU A 121 -3.79 15.76 11.67
C GLU A 121 -2.52 16.54 11.26
N PRO A 122 -1.87 17.29 12.17
CA PRO A 122 -0.60 17.95 11.87
C PRO A 122 0.46 16.94 11.40
N GLU A 123 1.22 17.31 10.36
CA GLU A 123 2.24 16.43 9.76
C GLU A 123 3.25 15.90 10.78
N ALA A 124 3.79 16.79 11.62
CA ALA A 124 4.76 16.42 12.65
C ALA A 124 4.24 15.34 13.61
N VAL A 125 2.94 15.33 13.91
CA VAL A 125 2.32 14.32 14.79
C VAL A 125 2.29 12.96 14.10
N THR A 126 1.83 12.91 12.85
CA THR A 126 1.77 11.65 12.08
C THR A 126 3.17 11.08 11.85
N LEU A 127 4.13 11.90 11.43
CA LEU A 127 5.50 11.45 11.17
C LEU A 127 6.17 10.96 12.46
N ALA A 128 5.99 11.66 13.58
CA ALA A 128 6.52 11.23 14.88
C ALA A 128 5.93 9.87 15.31
N ARG A 129 4.63 9.66 15.09
CA ARG A 129 3.96 8.38 15.38
C ARG A 129 4.50 7.24 14.52
N TRP A 130 4.66 7.44 13.21
CA TRP A 130 5.22 6.40 12.32
C TRP A 130 6.66 6.03 12.71
N ALA A 131 7.46 7.00 13.13
CA ALA A 131 8.84 6.79 13.56
C ALA A 131 8.97 5.97 14.86
N GLN A 132 7.90 5.77 15.64
CA GLN A 132 7.96 4.96 16.87
C GLN A 132 8.24 3.48 16.62
N LYS A 133 7.79 2.95 15.47
CA LYS A 133 7.92 1.53 15.10
C LYS A 133 8.48 1.30 13.70
N GLY A 134 8.91 2.36 13.04
CA GLY A 134 9.42 2.33 11.67
C GLY A 134 10.41 3.45 11.43
N ARG A 135 10.72 3.69 10.16
CA ARG A 135 11.59 4.77 9.71
C ARG A 135 10.77 5.82 8.98
N VAL A 136 11.04 7.09 9.23
CA VAL A 136 10.60 8.21 8.39
C VAL A 136 11.84 8.86 7.81
N THR A 137 11.85 9.11 6.50
CA THR A 137 13.00 9.68 5.79
C THR A 137 12.52 10.37 4.52
N THR A 138 13.41 11.05 3.81
CA THR A 138 13.13 11.59 2.46
C THR A 138 13.59 10.63 1.38
N LEU A 139 13.11 10.81 0.14
CA LEU A 139 13.57 10.02 -1.01
C LEU A 139 15.09 10.19 -1.23
N ALA A 140 15.60 11.40 -1.04
CA ALA A 140 17.02 11.69 -1.19
C ALA A 140 17.89 10.90 -0.20
N GLU A 141 17.51 10.89 1.07
CA GLU A 141 18.20 10.13 2.12
C GLU A 141 18.08 8.61 1.92
N LEU A 142 16.93 8.12 1.46
CA LEU A 142 16.75 6.70 1.18
C LEU A 142 17.70 6.22 0.06
N ARG A 143 17.97 7.05 -0.95
CA ARG A 143 18.87 6.72 -2.07
C ARG A 143 20.35 6.83 -1.74
N ALA A 144 20.68 7.57 -0.68
CA ALA A 144 22.07 7.81 -0.28
C ALA A 144 22.66 6.71 0.61
N GLY A 145 21.82 5.81 1.14
CA GLY A 145 22.23 4.64 1.93
C GLY A 145 22.13 3.35 1.12
#